data_AF-A0A8S8Z5Q4-F1
#
_entry.id   AF-A0A8S8Z5Q4-F1
#
_cell.length_a   1.000
_cell.length_b   1.000
_cell.length_c   1.000
_cell.angle_alpha   90.00
_cell.angle_beta   90.00
_cell.angle_gamma   90.00
#
_symmetry.space_group_name_H-M   'P 1'
#
loop_
_entity.id
_entity.type
_entity.pdbx_description
1 polymer ?
#
loop_
_entity_poly.entity_id
_entity_poly.type
_entity_poly.pdbx_seq_one_letter_code
_entity_poly.pdbx_strand_id
1 'polypeptide(L)'
;MLRERNSLDLESRKGKAPGGYQANLEKTRIPFIFMNAAGTHDNLSTMLHEAGHAFHSCYSSNLELIGDRNPPIEFAEVASMSMELMSQPQWSEFYGDEDARRAKLEDLEKIVCFLPWMATIDAFQHWVYANPGHTHEERSEHWLELRRGFWSEDRLEWFQ
;
A
#
# COMPACT_ATOMS: atom_id res chain seq x y z
N MET A 1 17.71 -14.18 -2.96
CA MET A 1 18.04 -12.97 -3.76
C MET A 1 18.16 -11.69 -2.94
N LEU A 2 17.08 -11.04 -2.47
CA LEU A 2 17.18 -9.69 -1.85
C LEU A 2 18.04 -9.66 -0.58
N ARG A 3 17.85 -10.64 0.30
CA ARG A 3 18.67 -10.82 1.51
C ARG A 3 20.15 -11.01 1.17
N GLU A 4 20.45 -11.91 0.24
CA GLU A 4 21.83 -12.22 -0.19
C GLU A 4 22.54 -11.01 -0.82
N ARG A 5 21.77 -10.07 -1.38
CA ARG A 5 22.28 -8.86 -2.02
C ARG A 5 22.20 -7.62 -1.13
N ASN A 6 21.88 -7.77 0.16
CA ASN A 6 21.74 -6.67 1.12
C ASN A 6 20.79 -5.56 0.64
N SER A 7 19.70 -5.93 -0.03
CA SER A 7 18.76 -5.00 -0.66
C SER A 7 17.51 -4.72 0.18
N LEU A 8 17.65 -4.78 1.51
CA LEU A 8 16.56 -4.63 2.47
C LEU A 8 17.01 -3.70 3.61
N ASP A 9 16.26 -2.64 3.88
CA ASP A 9 16.42 -1.76 5.06
C ASP A 9 15.09 -1.70 5.82
N LEU A 10 14.86 -2.70 6.68
CA LEU A 10 13.55 -2.95 7.29
C LEU A 10 13.41 -2.35 8.70
N GLU A 11 14.48 -2.24 9.46
CA GLU A 11 14.41 -1.87 10.88
C GLU A 11 14.21 -0.37 11.09
N SER A 12 13.45 -0.01 12.13
CA SER A 12 13.28 1.38 12.56
C SER A 12 14.54 1.90 13.27
N ARG A 13 14.96 3.14 12.95
CA ARG A 13 16.07 3.81 13.65
C ARG A 13 15.87 5.33 13.73
N LYS A 14 16.48 5.98 14.72
CA LYS A 14 16.43 7.44 14.89
C LYS A 14 16.91 8.15 13.63
N GLY A 15 16.09 9.06 13.09
CA GLY A 15 16.41 9.84 11.89
C GLY A 15 16.12 9.13 10.57
N LYS A 16 15.55 7.92 10.57
CA LYS A 16 15.05 7.25 9.36
C LYS A 16 13.74 7.91 8.90
N ALA A 17 13.58 8.06 7.58
CA ALA A 17 12.36 8.60 7.00
C ALA A 17 11.15 7.67 7.30
N PRO A 18 9.94 8.22 7.49
CA PRO A 18 8.74 7.42 7.75
C PRO A 18 8.27 6.65 6.51
N GLY A 19 7.40 5.65 6.73
CA GLY A 19 6.75 4.88 5.66
C GLY A 19 7.54 3.66 5.19
N GLY A 20 7.15 3.15 4.03
CA GLY A 20 7.81 2.08 3.29
C GLY A 20 7.72 2.36 1.78
N TYR A 21 8.68 1.82 1.04
CA TYR A 21 8.67 1.84 -0.42
C TYR A 21 9.60 0.79 -1.00
N GLN A 22 9.36 0.47 -2.27
CA GLN A 22 10.25 -0.29 -3.12
C GLN A 22 10.87 0.64 -4.18
N ALA A 23 12.17 0.49 -4.42
CA ALA A 23 12.88 1.23 -5.46
C ALA A 23 13.72 0.31 -6.35
N ASN A 24 13.75 0.58 -7.65
CA ASN A 24 14.53 -0.17 -8.63
C ASN A 24 15.93 0.43 -8.82
N LEU A 25 16.97 -0.35 -8.51
CA LEU A 25 18.36 0.04 -8.75
C LEU A 25 18.74 -0.30 -10.20
N GLU A 26 18.36 0.53 -11.18
CA GLU A 26 18.42 0.20 -12.62
C GLU A 26 19.78 -0.30 -13.13
N LYS A 27 20.89 0.20 -12.56
CA LYS A 27 22.24 -0.24 -12.93
C LYS A 27 22.48 -1.71 -12.56
N THR A 28 22.04 -2.13 -11.39
CA THR A 28 22.24 -3.49 -10.88
C THR A 28 21.04 -4.40 -11.14
N ARG A 29 19.89 -3.80 -11.49
CA ARG A 29 18.58 -4.45 -11.70
C ARG A 29 18.09 -5.23 -10.49
N ILE A 30 18.44 -4.75 -9.30
CA ILE A 30 18.03 -5.35 -8.03
C ILE A 30 17.04 -4.38 -7.38
N PRO A 31 15.85 -4.83 -6.98
CA PRO A 31 14.93 -3.99 -6.22
C PRO A 31 15.42 -3.85 -4.77
N PHE A 32 15.19 -2.69 -4.19
CA PHE A 32 15.48 -2.37 -2.80
C PHE A 32 14.18 -2.12 -2.04
N ILE A 33 14.04 -2.69 -0.85
CA ILE A 33 12.89 -2.46 0.03
C ILE A 33 13.34 -1.63 1.22
N PHE A 34 12.66 -0.51 1.44
CA PHE A 34 12.78 0.35 2.60
C PHE A 34 11.48 0.29 3.40
N MET A 35 11.56 0.10 4.71
CA MET A 35 10.39 0.25 5.59
C MET A 35 10.82 0.50 7.04
N ASN A 36 9.85 0.73 7.93
CA ASN A 36 10.06 0.91 9.36
C ASN A 36 9.28 -0.16 10.14
N ALA A 37 9.90 -1.31 10.39
CA ALA A 37 9.31 -2.38 11.19
C ALA A 37 9.38 -2.04 12.69
N ALA A 38 8.26 -2.26 13.37
CA ALA A 38 8.04 -2.11 14.81
C ALA A 38 7.25 -3.30 15.40
N GLY A 39 7.05 -4.38 14.62
CA GLY A 39 6.41 -5.62 15.07
C GLY A 39 4.87 -5.61 15.03
N THR A 40 4.25 -4.70 14.27
CA THR A 40 2.79 -4.66 14.11
C THR A 40 2.33 -5.42 12.87
N HIS A 41 1.03 -5.72 12.80
CA HIS A 41 0.41 -6.29 11.59
C HIS A 41 0.59 -5.39 10.37
N ASP A 42 0.40 -4.07 10.54
CA ASP A 42 0.63 -3.09 9.48
C ASP A 42 2.05 -3.16 8.91
N ASN A 43 3.05 -3.47 9.74
CA ASN A 43 4.42 -3.64 9.25
C ASN A 43 4.58 -4.92 8.43
N LEU A 44 3.91 -6.02 8.81
CA LEU A 44 3.89 -7.24 8.01
C LEU A 44 3.22 -6.99 6.65
N SER A 45 2.02 -6.37 6.64
CA SER A 45 1.31 -5.98 5.42
C SER A 45 2.17 -5.06 4.55
N THR A 46 2.80 -4.03 5.12
CA THR A 46 3.74 -3.15 4.39
C THR A 46 4.91 -3.95 3.78
N MET A 47 5.53 -4.86 4.54
CA MET A 47 6.62 -5.68 4.01
C MET A 47 6.17 -6.53 2.82
N LEU A 48 4.98 -7.14 2.91
CA LEU A 48 4.41 -7.98 1.85
C LEU A 48 4.03 -7.14 0.63
N HIS A 49 3.50 -5.94 0.84
CA HIS A 49 3.20 -4.96 -0.20
C HIS A 49 4.47 -4.62 -1.01
N GLU A 50 5.54 -4.20 -0.33
CA GLU A 50 6.81 -3.89 -0.99
C GLU A 50 7.49 -5.13 -1.60
N ALA A 51 7.28 -6.31 -1.00
CA ALA A 51 7.74 -7.57 -1.57
C ALA A 51 7.02 -7.91 -2.88
N GLY A 52 5.74 -7.54 -3.04
CA GLY A 52 5.02 -7.67 -4.31
C GLY A 52 5.60 -6.78 -5.40
N HIS A 53 5.86 -5.50 -5.09
CA HIS A 53 6.57 -4.59 -5.99
C HIS A 53 7.96 -5.12 -6.37
N ALA A 54 8.72 -5.61 -5.39
CA ALA A 54 10.04 -6.18 -5.63
C ALA A 54 9.98 -7.47 -6.44
N PHE A 55 8.97 -8.32 -6.23
CA PHE A 55 8.78 -9.55 -6.99
C PHE A 55 8.50 -9.24 -8.46
N HIS A 56 7.59 -8.30 -8.73
CA HIS A 56 7.30 -7.84 -10.08
C HIS A 56 8.56 -7.27 -10.75
N SER A 57 9.29 -6.40 -10.04
CA SER A 57 10.54 -5.80 -10.54
C SER A 57 11.64 -6.84 -10.82
N CYS A 58 11.74 -7.89 -10.01
CA CYS A 58 12.65 -9.02 -10.29
C CYS A 58 12.28 -9.71 -11.61
N TYR A 59 10.99 -9.92 -11.85
CA TYR A 59 10.51 -10.60 -13.04
C TYR A 59 10.67 -9.76 -14.32
N SER A 60 10.44 -8.44 -14.22
CA SER A 60 10.62 -7.50 -15.33
C SER A 60 12.08 -7.10 -15.59
N SER A 61 13.01 -7.40 -14.67
CA SER A 61 14.42 -6.99 -14.73
C SER A 61 15.17 -7.40 -16.01
N ASN A 62 14.73 -8.47 -16.68
CA ASN A 62 15.37 -8.95 -17.91
C ASN A 62 14.98 -8.15 -19.15
N LEU A 63 13.94 -7.31 -19.07
CA LEU A 63 13.52 -6.45 -20.18
C LEU A 63 14.65 -5.47 -20.53
N GLU A 64 14.86 -5.28 -21.83
CA GLU A 64 15.97 -4.51 -22.36
C GLU A 64 15.82 -3.02 -22.01
N LEU A 65 14.64 -2.46 -22.32
CA LEU A 65 14.34 -1.06 -22.09
C LEU A 65 13.95 -0.82 -20.63
N ILE A 66 14.52 0.22 -20.02
CA ILE A 66 14.17 0.64 -18.66
C ILE A 66 12.68 1.02 -18.56
N GLY A 67 12.14 1.63 -19.61
CA GLY A 67 10.73 2.01 -19.69
C GLY A 67 9.77 0.83 -19.61
N ASP A 68 10.18 -0.36 -20.04
CA ASP A 68 9.33 -1.56 -20.02
C ASP A 68 9.37 -2.29 -18.67
N ARG A 69 10.34 -1.96 -17.80
CA ARG A 69 10.51 -2.63 -16.50
C ARG A 69 9.52 -2.16 -15.44
N ASN A 70 9.03 -0.93 -15.60
CA ASN A 70 8.14 -0.29 -14.64
C ASN A 70 6.74 -0.22 -15.25
N PRO A 71 5.73 -0.87 -14.66
CA PRO A 71 4.36 -0.74 -15.12
C PRO A 71 3.80 0.66 -14.77
N PRO A 72 2.68 1.08 -15.38
CA PRO A 72 1.89 2.18 -14.84
C PRO A 72 1.54 1.94 -13.36
N ILE A 73 1.41 3.02 -12.57
CA ILE A 73 1.33 2.93 -11.10
C ILE A 73 0.15 2.08 -10.62
N GLU A 74 -0.99 2.16 -11.29
CA GLU A 74 -2.18 1.37 -10.98
C GLU A 74 -1.94 -0.15 -11.16
N PHE A 75 -1.11 -0.53 -12.13
CA PHE A 75 -0.72 -1.92 -12.35
C PHE A 75 0.42 -2.37 -11.41
N ALA A 76 1.26 -1.45 -10.94
CA ALA A 76 2.20 -1.73 -9.87
C ALA A 76 1.44 -2.18 -8.61
N GLU A 77 0.37 -1.47 -8.25
CA GLU A 77 -0.45 -1.77 -7.07
C GLU A 77 -1.17 -3.13 -7.14
N VAL A 78 -1.45 -3.64 -8.35
CA VAL A 78 -1.97 -5.01 -8.50
C VAL A 78 -0.96 -6.02 -7.95
N ALA A 79 0.34 -5.85 -8.22
CA ALA A 79 1.36 -6.79 -7.75
C ALA A 79 1.56 -6.73 -6.22
N SER A 80 1.56 -5.53 -5.65
CA SER A 80 1.72 -5.33 -4.20
C SER A 80 0.51 -5.80 -3.41
N MET A 81 -0.68 -5.28 -3.71
CA MET A 81 -1.92 -5.62 -2.99
C MET A 81 -2.30 -7.10 -3.17
N SER A 82 -2.03 -7.70 -4.35
CA SER A 82 -2.25 -9.14 -4.52
C SER A 82 -1.28 -9.97 -3.68
N MET A 83 -0.03 -9.52 -3.50
CA MET A 83 0.94 -10.23 -2.65
C MET A 83 0.50 -10.26 -1.19
N GLU A 84 -0.11 -9.17 -0.68
CA GLU A 84 -0.71 -9.14 0.66
C GLU A 84 -1.73 -10.28 0.81
N LEU A 85 -2.71 -10.36 -0.10
CA LEU A 85 -3.75 -11.40 -0.10
C LEU A 85 -3.19 -12.81 -0.29
N MET A 86 -2.30 -13.01 -1.27
CA MET A 86 -1.74 -14.32 -1.61
C MET A 86 -0.90 -14.91 -0.47
N SER A 87 -0.40 -14.07 0.44
CA SER A 87 0.38 -14.50 1.60
C SER A 87 -0.45 -14.89 2.82
N GLN A 88 -1.75 -14.57 2.84
CA GLN A 88 -2.64 -14.86 3.97
C GLN A 88 -2.62 -16.34 4.40
N PRO A 89 -2.60 -17.35 3.49
CA PRO A 89 -2.50 -18.75 3.90
C PRO A 89 -1.29 -19.07 4.77
N GLN A 90 -0.21 -18.30 4.67
CA GLN A 90 1.05 -18.49 5.40
C GLN A 90 1.15 -17.66 6.69
N TRP A 91 0.13 -16.89 7.06
CA TRP A 91 0.21 -16.00 8.23
C TRP A 91 0.26 -16.73 9.58
N SER A 92 -0.07 -18.01 9.64
CA SER A 92 0.14 -18.86 10.82
C SER A 92 1.62 -19.03 11.19
N GLU A 93 2.56 -18.70 10.29
CA GLU A 93 4.00 -18.67 10.60
C GLU A 93 4.38 -17.46 11.47
N PHE A 94 3.53 -16.42 11.51
CA PHE A 94 3.78 -15.17 12.24
C PHE A 94 2.86 -15.01 13.46
N TYR A 95 1.72 -15.68 13.46
CA TYR A 95 0.67 -15.54 14.47
C TYR A 95 0.15 -16.90 14.93
N GLY A 96 -0.41 -16.97 16.14
CA GLY A 96 -1.28 -18.10 16.51
C GLY A 96 -2.58 -18.10 15.71
N ASP A 97 -3.28 -19.23 15.65
CA ASP A 97 -4.44 -19.45 14.76
C ASP A 97 -5.54 -18.36 14.89
N GLU A 98 -5.91 -17.97 16.11
CA GLU A 98 -6.92 -16.92 16.34
C GLU A 98 -6.45 -15.54 15.85
N ASP A 99 -5.21 -15.17 16.13
CA ASP A 99 -4.65 -13.89 15.68
C ASP A 99 -4.45 -13.87 14.16
N ALA A 100 -4.07 -15.00 13.55
CA ALA A 100 -4.00 -15.16 12.10
C ALA A 100 -5.38 -15.00 11.45
N ARG A 101 -6.42 -15.57 12.06
CA ARG A 101 -7.80 -15.42 11.58
C ARG A 101 -8.27 -13.97 11.69
N ARG A 102 -7.99 -13.29 12.82
CA ARG A 102 -8.31 -11.87 13.00
C ARG A 102 -7.61 -11.00 11.96
N ALA A 103 -6.30 -11.17 11.79
CA ALA A 103 -5.51 -10.40 10.82
C ALA A 103 -6.07 -10.53 9.39
N LYS A 104 -6.46 -11.74 8.97
CA LYS A 104 -7.06 -11.97 7.63
C LYS A 104 -8.38 -11.23 7.45
N LEU A 105 -9.23 -11.22 8.49
CA LEU A 105 -10.50 -10.50 8.44
C LEU A 105 -10.27 -8.98 8.37
N GLU A 106 -9.39 -8.46 9.22
CA GLU A 106 -9.01 -7.03 9.22
C GLU A 106 -8.45 -6.59 7.85
N ASP A 107 -7.62 -7.43 7.21
CA ASP A 107 -7.07 -7.15 5.87
C ASP A 107 -8.16 -7.11 4.78
N LEU A 108 -9.11 -8.05 4.81
CA LEU A 108 -10.24 -8.05 3.87
C LEU A 108 -11.18 -6.85 4.09
N GLU A 109 -11.47 -6.51 5.35
CA GLU A 109 -12.25 -5.31 5.69
C GLU A 109 -11.56 -4.03 5.21
N LYS A 110 -10.24 -3.95 5.40
CA LYS A 110 -9.42 -2.82 4.94
C LYS A 110 -9.56 -2.63 3.43
N ILE A 111 -9.53 -3.70 2.64
CA ILE A 111 -9.70 -3.61 1.18
C ILE A 111 -11.07 -3.01 0.82
N VAL A 112 -12.14 -3.48 1.45
CA VAL A 112 -13.50 -2.97 1.20
C VAL A 112 -13.61 -1.49 1.59
N CYS A 113 -13.05 -1.11 2.74
CA CYS A 113 -13.04 0.26 3.22
C CYS A 113 -12.11 1.19 2.42
N PHE A 114 -11.07 0.65 1.78
CA PHE A 114 -10.10 1.42 1.01
C PHE A 114 -10.67 1.97 -0.30
N LEU A 115 -11.58 1.24 -0.95
CA LEU A 115 -12.20 1.68 -2.21
C LEU A 115 -12.97 3.01 -2.09
N PRO A 116 -13.91 3.21 -1.13
CA PRO A 116 -14.59 4.48 -0.95
C PRO A 116 -13.64 5.58 -0.45
N TRP A 117 -12.60 5.24 0.32
CA TRP A 117 -11.55 6.18 0.70
C TRP A 117 -10.82 6.74 -0.53
N MET A 118 -10.35 5.85 -1.41
CA MET A 118 -9.66 6.20 -2.65
C MET A 118 -10.55 7.08 -3.53
N ALA A 119 -11.82 6.69 -3.72
CA ALA A 119 -12.77 7.47 -4.52
C ALA A 119 -13.00 8.88 -3.94
N THR A 120 -13.02 9.02 -2.61
CA THR A 120 -13.11 10.32 -1.94
C THR A 120 -11.90 11.20 -2.26
N ILE A 121 -10.69 10.65 -2.17
CA ILE A 121 -9.44 11.38 -2.45
C ILE A 121 -9.35 11.77 -3.92
N ASP A 122 -9.65 10.85 -4.83
CA ASP A 122 -9.62 11.07 -6.28
C ASP A 122 -10.61 12.17 -6.69
N ALA A 123 -11.87 12.08 -6.24
CA ALA A 123 -12.88 13.10 -6.51
C ALA A 123 -12.48 14.47 -5.96
N PHE A 124 -11.90 14.51 -4.76
CA PHE A 124 -11.42 15.76 -4.16
C PHE A 124 -10.28 16.39 -4.97
N GLN A 125 -9.30 15.58 -5.40
CA GLN A 125 -8.21 16.07 -6.25
C GLN A 125 -8.74 16.60 -7.58
N HIS A 126 -9.67 15.88 -8.22
CA HIS A 126 -10.33 16.34 -9.44
C HIS A 126 -10.98 17.71 -9.26
N TRP A 127 -11.72 17.92 -8.18
CA TRP A 127 -12.36 19.21 -7.89
C TRP A 127 -11.34 20.32 -7.63
N VAL A 128 -10.29 20.06 -6.83
CA VAL A 128 -9.22 21.02 -6.53
C VAL A 128 -8.57 21.52 -7.83
N TYR A 129 -8.19 20.62 -8.73
CA TYR A 129 -7.51 21.00 -9.97
C TYR A 129 -8.46 21.59 -11.03
N ALA A 130 -9.75 21.26 -10.98
CA ALA A 130 -10.76 21.88 -11.83
C ALA A 130 -11.16 23.30 -11.35
N ASN A 131 -10.93 23.65 -10.08
CA ASN A 131 -11.35 24.90 -9.46
C ASN A 131 -10.17 25.67 -8.80
N PRO A 132 -9.18 26.15 -9.58
CA PRO A 132 -7.94 26.71 -9.02
C PRO A 132 -8.11 27.97 -8.17
N GLY A 133 -9.26 28.64 -8.24
CA GLY A 133 -9.58 29.85 -7.47
C GLY A 133 -10.16 29.62 -6.08
N HIS A 134 -10.31 28.36 -5.65
CA HIS A 134 -10.96 28.04 -4.38
C HIS A 134 -10.22 28.58 -3.14
N THR A 135 -10.96 28.84 -2.07
CA THR A 135 -10.43 29.15 -0.74
C THR A 135 -10.13 27.88 0.08
N HIS A 136 -9.57 28.04 1.27
CA HIS A 136 -9.37 26.92 2.19
C HIS A 136 -10.71 26.42 2.77
N GLU A 137 -11.65 27.34 2.98
CA GLU A 137 -13.00 27.08 3.45
C GLU A 137 -13.77 26.25 2.42
N GLU A 138 -13.73 26.64 1.14
CA GLU A 138 -14.40 25.89 0.06
C GLU A 138 -13.84 24.47 -0.11
N ARG A 139 -12.52 24.29 0.05
CA ARG A 139 -11.90 22.95 0.08
C ARG A 139 -12.46 22.12 1.23
N SER A 140 -12.58 22.71 2.42
CA SER A 140 -13.07 22.01 3.61
C SER A 140 -14.54 21.62 3.47
N GLU A 141 -15.37 22.52 2.94
CA GLU A 141 -16.79 22.27 2.68
C GLU A 141 -16.96 21.15 1.66
N HIS A 142 -16.22 21.21 0.54
CA HIS A 142 -16.31 20.18 -0.49
C HIS A 142 -15.76 18.83 -0.02
N TRP A 143 -14.69 18.83 0.78
CA TRP A 143 -14.18 17.61 1.42
C TRP A 143 -15.25 16.95 2.30
N LEU A 144 -15.96 17.73 3.12
CA LEU A 144 -17.03 17.22 3.98
C LEU A 144 -18.24 16.73 3.17
N GLU A 145 -18.55 17.36 2.05
CA GLU A 145 -19.57 16.92 1.10
C GLU A 145 -19.21 15.55 0.51
N LEU A 146 -18.01 15.39 -0.06
CA LEU A 146 -17.54 14.12 -0.60
C LEU A 146 -17.52 13.02 0.46
N ARG A 147 -17.05 13.35 1.67
CA ARG A 147 -17.02 12.40 2.78
C ARG A 147 -18.42 11.89 3.11
N ARG A 148 -19.45 12.74 3.16
CA ARG A 148 -20.85 12.30 3.37
C ARG A 148 -21.40 11.48 2.20
N GLY A 149 -20.93 11.75 0.98
CA GLY A 149 -21.35 11.02 -0.22
C GLY A 149 -20.78 9.60 -0.29
N PHE A 150 -19.50 9.43 0.01
CA PHE A 150 -18.82 8.13 -0.03
C PHE A 150 -18.90 7.35 1.30
N TRP A 151 -19.21 8.02 2.42
CA TRP A 151 -19.29 7.42 3.75
C TRP A 151 -20.60 7.80 4.44
N SER A 152 -21.41 6.80 4.81
CA SER A 152 -22.50 6.98 5.77
C SER A 152 -21.93 7.09 7.18
N GLU A 153 -22.50 7.96 8.02
CA GLU A 153 -22.19 8.03 9.46
C GLU A 153 -22.66 6.77 10.21
N ASP A 154 -23.59 6.02 9.61
CA ASP A 154 -23.95 4.68 10.05
C ASP A 154 -22.74 3.77 9.83
N ARG A 155 -21.97 3.55 10.90
CA ARG A 155 -20.92 2.54 10.92
C ARG A 155 -21.56 1.22 10.51
N LEU A 156 -21.11 0.66 9.41
CA LEU A 156 -21.36 -0.73 9.08
C LEU A 156 -20.77 -1.56 10.22
N GLU A 157 -21.61 -1.98 11.18
CA GLU A 157 -21.25 -2.99 12.16
C GLU A 157 -21.20 -4.34 11.44
N TRP A 158 -20.07 -4.59 10.77
CA TRP A 158 -19.89 -5.78 9.93
C TRP A 158 -19.90 -7.09 10.73
N PHE A 159 -19.64 -7.04 12.04
CA PHE A 159 -19.53 -8.24 12.89
C PHE A 159 -20.05 -7.98 14.30
N GLN A 160 -21.31 -8.37 14.54
CA GLN A 160 -21.80 -8.80 15.86
C GLN A 160 -21.74 -10.34 15.94
#